data_AF-A0A396GEY8-F1
#
_entry.id   AF-A0A396GEY8-F1
#
_cell.length_a   1.000
_cell.length_b   1.000
_cell.length_c   1.000
_cell.angle_alpha   90.00
_cell.angle_beta   90.00
_cell.angle_gamma   90.00
#
_symmetry.space_group_name_H-M   'P 1'
#
loop_
_entity.id
_entity.type
_entity.pdbx_description
1 polymer ?
#
loop_
_entity_poly.entity_id
_entity_poly.type
_entity_poly.pdbx_seq_one_letter_code
_entity_poly.pdbx_strand_id
1 'polypeptide(L)'
;MHAKNYRLMIAMLHFHLKNEDGGWGLHVEGHNIMFCTVLNYICMRILGEGPNGGKENACAKARKWIHDHGGVTYVPSWGKIWLSILGIFDWRASNPMPPEFWMLPSFLLKHPARMLCYCRLVYMPMSYLYGKRFVGPITPLILKLREELLTEHYEKVNWQKVRHLCAKEDLYYPHPLIQDLIWDSLYIFMEPLLTHWPLNKLVREKALQVAMKHIHYEDKNSRYITIGCVEKVLCMLACWVEDPNGDAFKKHLARLPNYLWVSEDGMTLHSFGSQTWDASLIIEALLATNLTEDIGPTLAKGHEFIKKSQVCLILVIRTLSLLFVNFKNTHLLSINSCTLSLLI
;
A
#
# COMPACT_ATOMS: atom_id res chain seq x y z
N MET A 1 0.43 -15.50 -22.88
CA MET A 1 -0.07 -14.41 -23.74
C MET A 1 -0.54 -13.21 -22.92
N HIS A 2 -1.50 -13.36 -21.99
CA HIS A 2 -2.01 -12.25 -21.15
C HIS A 2 -0.95 -11.50 -20.31
N ALA A 3 -0.01 -12.21 -19.68
CA ALA A 3 1.04 -11.55 -18.87
C ALA A 3 1.97 -10.63 -19.69
N LYS A 4 2.23 -10.95 -20.97
CA LYS A 4 3.05 -10.11 -21.85
C LYS A 4 2.31 -8.83 -22.25
N ASN A 5 1.01 -8.92 -22.49
CA ASN A 5 0.16 -7.78 -22.80
C ASN A 5 0.01 -6.84 -21.60
N TYR A 6 -0.15 -7.38 -20.38
CA TYR A 6 -0.16 -6.58 -19.17
C TYR A 6 1.14 -5.82 -18.93
N ARG A 7 2.29 -6.46 -19.13
CA ARG A 7 3.59 -5.78 -19.02
C ARG A 7 3.73 -4.62 -19.99
N LEU A 8 3.29 -4.81 -21.24
CA LEU A 8 3.33 -3.79 -22.26
C LEU A 8 2.43 -2.59 -21.89
N MET A 9 1.19 -2.85 -21.45
CA MET A 9 0.23 -1.80 -21.10
C MET A 9 0.64 -1.02 -19.85
N ILE A 10 1.28 -1.68 -18.88
CA ILE A 10 1.85 -1.00 -17.72
C ILE A 10 3.04 -0.13 -18.17
N ALA A 11 3.94 -0.65 -19.00
CA ALA A 11 5.08 0.12 -19.50
C ALA A 11 4.63 1.37 -20.27
N MET A 12 3.58 1.23 -21.10
CA MET A 12 2.97 2.36 -21.82
C MET A 12 2.47 3.45 -20.87
N LEU A 13 1.79 3.10 -19.78
CA LEU A 13 1.30 4.06 -18.80
C LEU A 13 2.45 4.88 -18.19
N HIS A 14 3.54 4.22 -17.82
CA HIS A 14 4.68 4.89 -17.19
C HIS A 14 5.30 5.94 -18.12
N PHE A 15 5.29 5.70 -19.43
CA PHE A 15 5.80 6.68 -20.40
C PHE A 15 4.88 7.87 -20.61
N HIS A 16 3.56 7.68 -20.57
CA HIS A 16 2.59 8.77 -20.79
C HIS A 16 2.44 9.68 -19.58
N LEU A 17 2.56 9.14 -18.36
CA LEU A 17 2.35 9.89 -17.11
C LEU A 17 3.61 10.56 -16.57
N LYS A 18 4.72 10.52 -17.32
CA LYS A 18 5.98 11.13 -16.92
C LYS A 18 5.94 12.62 -17.23
N ASN A 19 6.31 13.46 -16.27
CA ASN A 19 6.44 14.89 -16.48
C ASN A 19 7.62 15.20 -17.44
N GLU A 20 7.59 16.39 -18.06
CA GLU A 20 8.58 16.79 -19.07
C GLU A 20 10.02 16.76 -18.55
N ASP A 21 10.19 17.15 -17.28
CA ASP A 21 11.43 17.17 -16.52
C ASP A 21 11.90 15.78 -16.03
N GLY A 22 11.14 14.72 -16.32
CA GLY A 22 11.61 13.34 -16.31
C GLY A 22 11.18 12.46 -15.15
N GLY A 23 10.47 13.01 -14.16
CA GLY A 23 9.96 12.28 -13.00
C GLY A 23 8.44 12.06 -13.03
N TRP A 24 7.91 11.66 -11.87
CA TRP A 24 6.49 11.43 -11.64
C TRP A 24 6.06 12.06 -10.32
N GLY A 25 4.85 12.62 -10.31
CA GLY A 25 4.20 13.09 -9.09
C GLY A 25 3.44 12.02 -8.32
N LEU A 26 2.88 12.41 -7.17
CA LEU A 26 2.05 11.53 -6.34
C LEU A 26 0.76 11.09 -7.07
N HIS A 27 0.27 11.94 -7.96
CA HIS A 27 -0.85 11.73 -8.86
C HIS A 27 -0.50 12.32 -10.23
N VAL A 28 -1.35 12.09 -11.24
CA VAL A 28 -1.09 12.45 -12.64
C VAL A 28 -0.88 13.95 -12.88
N GLU A 29 -1.51 14.80 -12.06
CA GLU A 29 -1.34 16.27 -12.09
C GLU A 29 -0.25 16.79 -11.15
N GLY A 30 0.45 15.90 -10.46
CA GLY A 30 1.44 16.26 -9.44
C GLY A 30 2.80 16.61 -10.05
N HIS A 31 3.51 17.56 -9.41
CA HIS A 31 4.93 17.78 -9.68
C HIS A 31 5.76 16.57 -9.26
N ASN A 32 6.99 16.46 -9.78
CA ASN A 32 7.85 15.32 -9.49
C ASN A 32 8.18 15.21 -8.01
N ILE A 33 8.11 13.98 -7.51
CA ILE A 33 8.54 13.62 -6.16
C ILE A 33 9.49 12.43 -6.22
N MET A 34 10.37 12.29 -5.21
CA MET A 34 11.34 11.20 -5.10
C MET A 34 10.64 9.86 -5.01
N PHE A 35 9.57 9.75 -4.23
CA PHE A 35 8.85 8.50 -4.05
C PHE A 35 8.38 7.88 -5.36
N CYS A 36 7.53 8.61 -6.09
CA CYS A 36 6.97 8.12 -7.34
C CYS A 36 8.03 7.98 -8.43
N THR A 37 9.01 8.90 -8.51
CA THR A 37 10.04 8.80 -9.54
C THR A 37 10.91 7.55 -9.37
N VAL A 38 11.32 7.24 -8.14
CA VAL A 38 12.08 6.02 -7.82
C VAL A 38 11.25 4.76 -8.11
N LEU A 39 10.00 4.71 -7.66
CA LEU A 39 9.15 3.53 -7.87
C LEU A 39 8.86 3.29 -9.35
N ASN A 40 8.53 4.34 -10.11
CA ASN A 40 8.27 4.22 -11.54
C ASN A 40 9.54 3.83 -12.31
N TYR A 41 10.71 4.36 -11.93
CA TYR A 41 11.99 3.90 -12.49
C TYR A 41 12.19 2.39 -12.26
N ILE A 42 12.05 1.93 -11.02
CA ILE A 42 12.21 0.50 -10.68
C ILE A 42 11.19 -0.36 -11.43
N CYS A 43 9.94 0.08 -11.53
CA CYS A 43 8.90 -0.61 -12.30
C CYS A 43 9.31 -0.78 -13.77
N MET A 44 9.78 0.28 -14.45
CA MET A 44 10.27 0.18 -15.83
C MET A 44 11.43 -0.83 -15.94
N ARG A 45 12.38 -0.80 -15.00
CA ARG A 45 13.52 -1.72 -14.97
C ARG A 45 13.07 -3.18 -14.76
N ILE A 46 12.07 -3.43 -13.90
CA ILE A 46 11.46 -4.76 -13.69
C ILE A 46 10.69 -5.23 -14.93
N LEU A 47 10.05 -4.32 -15.66
CA LEU A 47 9.32 -4.61 -16.89
C LEU A 47 10.24 -4.94 -18.08
N GLY A 48 11.55 -4.69 -17.93
CA GLY A 48 12.58 -5.07 -18.90
C GLY A 48 13.22 -3.89 -19.64
N GLU A 49 12.80 -2.66 -19.37
CA GLU A 49 13.43 -1.47 -19.95
C GLU A 49 14.84 -1.32 -19.44
N GLY A 50 15.79 -0.98 -20.32
CA GLY A 50 17.19 -0.70 -19.99
C GLY A 50 17.38 0.55 -19.11
N PRO A 51 18.59 0.79 -18.58
CA PRO A 51 18.89 2.02 -17.82
C PRO A 51 18.77 3.27 -18.69
N ASN A 52 18.93 3.14 -20.00
CA ASN A 52 18.68 4.20 -20.98
C ASN A 52 17.46 3.85 -21.87
N GLY A 53 16.59 2.97 -21.38
CA GLY A 53 15.39 2.52 -22.09
C GLY A 53 14.19 3.44 -21.88
N GLY A 54 13.05 2.99 -22.41
CA GLY A 54 11.79 3.70 -22.41
C GLY A 54 11.67 4.76 -23.51
N LYS A 55 10.42 5.15 -23.79
CA LYS A 55 10.11 6.22 -24.75
C LYS A 55 10.87 7.50 -24.36
N GLU A 56 11.57 8.09 -25.32
CA GLU A 56 12.35 9.33 -25.13
C GLU A 56 13.38 9.26 -23.99
N ASN A 57 14.03 8.11 -23.81
CA ASN A 57 15.02 7.87 -22.75
C ASN A 57 14.45 8.13 -21.34
N ALA A 58 13.18 7.77 -21.10
CA ALA A 58 12.48 7.97 -19.83
C ALA A 58 13.30 7.49 -18.62
N CYS A 59 13.92 6.30 -18.69
CA CYS A 59 14.76 5.79 -17.61
C CYS A 59 15.97 6.69 -17.31
N ALA A 60 16.64 7.20 -18.35
CA ALA A 60 17.81 8.07 -18.15
C ALA A 60 17.43 9.42 -17.53
N LYS A 61 16.32 10.01 -18.01
CA LYS A 61 15.78 11.27 -17.46
C LYS A 61 15.35 11.10 -15.99
N ALA A 62 14.63 10.03 -15.69
CA ALA A 62 14.22 9.68 -14.32
C ALA A 62 15.41 9.48 -13.39
N ARG A 63 16.41 8.69 -13.81
CA ARG A 63 17.63 8.47 -13.03
C ARG A 63 18.37 9.79 -12.80
N LYS A 64 18.50 10.63 -13.84
CA LYS A 64 19.12 11.95 -13.70
C LYS A 64 18.37 12.80 -12.67
N TRP A 65 17.05 12.88 -12.77
CA TRP A 65 16.22 13.62 -11.81
C TRP A 65 16.42 13.10 -10.39
N ILE A 66 16.43 11.79 -10.17
CA ILE A 66 16.69 11.18 -8.84
C ILE A 66 18.06 11.63 -8.28
N HIS A 67 19.12 11.58 -9.07
CA HIS A 67 20.46 11.98 -8.63
C HIS A 67 20.58 13.48 -8.37
N ASP A 68 19.97 14.31 -9.22
CA ASP A 68 19.96 15.77 -9.07
C ASP A 68 19.28 16.21 -7.76
N HIS A 69 18.40 15.38 -7.19
CA HIS A 69 17.67 15.63 -5.93
C HIS A 69 18.23 14.82 -4.74
N GLY A 70 19.52 14.45 -4.79
CA GLY A 70 20.24 13.81 -3.67
C GLY A 70 20.27 12.28 -3.72
N GLY A 71 19.67 11.68 -4.73
CA GLY A 71 19.64 10.24 -4.93
C GLY A 71 18.55 9.53 -4.13
N VAL A 72 18.43 8.22 -4.36
CA VAL A 72 17.33 7.41 -3.81
C VAL A 72 17.24 7.42 -2.27
N THR A 73 18.34 7.74 -1.57
CA THR A 73 18.37 7.79 -0.09
C THR A 73 17.40 8.81 0.52
N TYR A 74 16.96 9.80 -0.26
CA TYR A 74 15.96 10.80 0.15
C TYR A 74 14.51 10.35 -0.07
N VAL A 75 14.26 9.11 -0.49
CA VAL A 75 12.90 8.58 -0.61
C VAL A 75 12.18 8.60 0.76
N PRO A 76 10.88 8.94 0.82
CA PRO A 76 10.14 8.96 2.08
C PRO A 76 9.95 7.56 2.69
N SER A 77 9.42 7.52 3.91
CA SER A 77 9.29 6.31 4.74
C SER A 77 8.67 5.11 4.03
N TRP A 78 7.58 5.29 3.29
CA TRP A 78 6.93 4.21 2.54
C TRP A 78 7.80 3.67 1.40
N GLY A 79 8.57 4.54 0.75
CA GLY A 79 9.57 4.12 -0.24
C GLY A 79 10.68 3.31 0.39
N LYS A 80 11.20 3.74 1.56
CA LYS A 80 12.20 2.97 2.31
C LYS A 80 11.71 1.54 2.59
N ILE A 81 10.44 1.36 2.96
CA ILE A 81 9.86 0.03 3.19
C ILE A 81 9.91 -0.83 1.93
N TRP A 82 9.43 -0.31 0.80
CA TRP A 82 9.44 -1.03 -0.47
C TRP A 82 10.86 -1.36 -0.95
N LEU A 83 11.79 -0.42 -0.81
CA LEU A 83 13.20 -0.62 -1.19
C LEU A 83 13.92 -1.60 -0.26
N SER A 84 13.57 -1.66 1.03
CA SER A 84 14.09 -2.68 1.96
C SER A 84 13.54 -4.07 1.63
N ILE A 85 12.24 -4.17 1.31
CA ILE A 85 11.62 -5.42 0.84
C ILE A 85 12.30 -5.91 -0.45
N LEU A 86 12.58 -5.01 -1.39
CA LEU A 86 13.22 -5.35 -2.66
C LEU A 86 14.72 -5.66 -2.52
N GLY A 87 15.33 -5.25 -1.40
CA GLY A 87 16.75 -5.43 -1.13
C GLY A 87 17.65 -4.36 -1.75
N ILE A 88 17.11 -3.20 -2.14
CA ILE A 88 17.93 -2.04 -2.53
C ILE A 88 18.41 -1.31 -1.27
N PHE A 89 17.60 -1.30 -0.20
CA PHE A 89 17.94 -0.69 1.09
C PHE A 89 18.14 -1.75 2.17
N ASP A 90 18.97 -1.42 3.16
CA ASP A 90 18.99 -2.14 4.43
C ASP A 90 17.80 -1.69 5.30
N TRP A 91 17.19 -2.60 6.08
CA TRP A 91 16.10 -2.25 7.00
C TRP A 91 16.48 -1.19 8.05
N ARG A 92 17.77 -1.02 8.33
CA ARG A 92 18.32 0.07 9.17
C ARG A 92 18.03 1.47 8.60
N ALA A 93 17.67 1.57 7.32
CA ALA A 93 17.26 2.80 6.66
C ALA A 93 15.85 3.28 7.04
N SER A 94 15.06 2.45 7.73
CA SER A 94 13.66 2.72 8.04
C SER A 94 13.45 3.09 9.50
N ASN A 95 12.48 3.97 9.77
CA ASN A 95 12.00 4.17 11.14
C ASN A 95 11.38 2.88 11.70
N PRO A 96 11.51 2.61 13.01
CA PRO A 96 10.96 1.40 13.60
C PRO A 96 9.45 1.28 13.41
N MET A 97 9.00 0.11 12.94
CA MET A 97 7.60 -0.29 12.87
C MET A 97 7.42 -1.60 13.64
N PRO A 98 7.54 -1.58 14.98
CA PRO A 98 7.58 -2.79 15.79
C PRO A 98 6.24 -3.53 15.73
N PRO A 99 6.20 -4.84 15.35
CA PRO A 99 4.96 -5.62 15.40
C PRO A 99 4.42 -5.76 16.84
N GLU A 100 5.23 -5.52 17.87
CA GLU A 100 4.82 -5.52 19.28
C GLU A 100 3.71 -4.49 19.55
N PHE A 101 3.59 -3.47 18.71
CA PHE A 101 2.52 -2.48 18.75
C PHE A 101 1.12 -3.12 18.70
N TRP A 102 0.95 -4.26 18.02
CA TRP A 102 -0.34 -4.97 17.91
C TRP A 102 -0.71 -5.78 19.15
N MET A 103 0.22 -5.98 20.08
CA MET A 103 -0.02 -6.66 21.35
C MET A 103 -0.34 -5.71 22.50
N LEU A 104 -0.33 -4.40 22.26
CA LEU A 104 -0.59 -3.40 23.28
C LEU A 104 -2.01 -3.53 23.86
N PRO A 105 -2.22 -3.31 25.16
CA PRO A 105 -3.56 -3.28 25.75
C PRO A 105 -4.44 -2.15 25.17
N SER A 106 -5.73 -2.43 25.01
CA SER A 106 -6.72 -1.53 24.38
C SER A 106 -6.96 -0.20 25.11
N PHE A 107 -6.60 -0.12 26.40
CA PHE A 107 -6.76 1.09 27.20
C PHE A 107 -5.73 2.19 26.87
N LEU A 108 -4.59 1.84 26.25
CA LEU A 108 -3.53 2.80 25.93
C LEU A 108 -3.98 3.84 24.88
N LEU A 109 -3.57 5.10 25.07
CA LEU A 109 -4.02 6.25 24.26
C LEU A 109 -3.77 6.07 22.75
N LYS A 110 -2.62 5.45 22.39
CA LYS A 110 -2.18 5.19 21.02
C LYS A 110 -2.40 3.75 20.56
N HIS A 111 -3.38 3.04 21.13
CA HIS A 111 -3.67 1.66 20.74
C HIS A 111 -4.10 1.58 19.25
N PRO A 112 -3.63 0.59 18.46
CA PRO A 112 -3.93 0.49 17.03
C PRO A 112 -5.42 0.53 16.68
N ALA A 113 -6.30 0.05 17.58
CA ALA A 113 -7.76 0.10 17.35
C ALA A 113 -8.33 1.53 17.20
N ARG A 114 -7.64 2.55 17.71
CA ARG A 114 -8.05 3.97 17.62
C ARG A 114 -7.48 4.70 16.40
N MET A 115 -6.63 4.03 15.62
CA MET A 115 -6.10 4.59 14.37
C MET A 115 -7.17 4.59 13.27
N LEU A 116 -7.05 5.53 12.34
CA LEU A 116 -7.81 5.49 11.09
C LEU A 116 -7.63 4.11 10.44
N CYS A 117 -8.74 3.50 10.01
CA CYS A 117 -8.78 2.13 9.50
C CYS A 117 -7.75 1.90 8.38
N TYR A 118 -7.67 2.81 7.40
CA TYR A 118 -6.72 2.72 6.29
C TYR A 118 -5.26 2.71 6.77
N CYS A 119 -4.90 3.63 7.66
CA CYS A 119 -3.56 3.65 8.25
C CYS A 119 -3.28 2.35 9.01
N ARG A 120 -4.20 1.92 9.88
CA ARG A 120 -4.06 0.69 10.67
C ARG A 120 -3.79 -0.53 9.78
N LEU A 121 -4.59 -0.67 8.73
CA LEU A 121 -4.56 -1.82 7.82
C LEU A 121 -3.32 -1.84 6.93
N VAL A 122 -2.78 -0.67 6.53
CA VAL A 122 -1.52 -0.60 5.79
C VAL A 122 -0.30 -0.85 6.68
N TYR A 123 -0.25 -0.26 7.87
CA TYR A 123 0.91 -0.40 8.78
C TYR A 123 1.02 -1.81 9.37
N MET A 124 -0.06 -2.59 9.41
CA MET A 124 -0.07 -3.96 9.92
C MET A 124 0.85 -4.90 9.12
N PRO A 125 0.65 -5.14 7.81
CA PRO A 125 1.57 -5.96 7.02
C PRO A 125 2.96 -5.32 6.89
N MET A 126 3.08 -3.99 6.85
CA MET A 126 4.41 -3.33 6.87
C MET A 126 5.20 -3.68 8.13
N SER A 127 4.56 -3.64 9.30
CA SER A 127 5.20 -4.00 10.58
C SER A 127 5.56 -5.48 10.66
N TYR A 128 4.75 -6.37 10.06
CA TYR A 128 5.06 -7.79 9.98
C TYR A 128 6.32 -8.03 9.14
N LEU A 129 6.39 -7.43 7.94
CA LEU A 129 7.54 -7.54 7.04
C LEU A 129 8.79 -6.91 7.63
N TYR A 130 8.66 -5.73 8.26
CA TYR A 130 9.73 -5.09 9.03
C TYR A 130 10.21 -6.00 10.17
N GLY A 131 9.28 -6.52 10.98
CA GLY A 131 9.60 -7.37 12.13
C GLY A 131 10.31 -8.67 11.74
N LYS A 132 9.95 -9.25 10.58
CA LYS A 132 10.63 -10.39 9.95
C LYS A 132 11.95 -10.03 9.27
N ARG A 133 12.22 -8.74 9.05
CA ARG A 133 13.32 -8.23 8.22
C ARG A 133 13.33 -8.89 6.84
N PHE A 134 12.15 -9.07 6.26
CA PHE A 134 12.00 -9.75 4.98
C PHE A 134 12.71 -8.98 3.87
N VAL A 135 13.52 -9.68 3.08
CA VAL A 135 14.16 -9.16 1.87
C VAL A 135 13.96 -10.20 0.77
N GLY A 136 13.51 -9.74 -0.39
CA GLY A 136 13.36 -10.58 -1.57
C GLY A 136 14.71 -11.09 -2.10
N PRO A 137 14.71 -12.02 -3.07
CA PRO A 137 15.94 -12.52 -3.67
C PRO A 137 16.76 -11.40 -4.30
N ILE A 138 18.06 -11.33 -3.97
CA ILE A 138 18.99 -10.37 -4.58
C ILE A 138 19.38 -10.86 -5.98
N THR A 139 18.65 -10.38 -6.98
CA THR A 139 18.90 -10.72 -8.38
C THR A 139 19.95 -9.80 -9.02
N PRO A 140 20.51 -10.15 -10.20
CA PRO A 140 21.40 -9.25 -10.93
C PRO A 140 20.75 -7.89 -11.26
N LEU A 141 19.42 -7.85 -11.43
CA LEU A 141 18.70 -6.59 -11.61
C LEU A 141 18.76 -5.72 -10.34
N ILE A 142 18.61 -6.32 -9.15
CA ILE A 142 18.68 -5.58 -7.87
C ILE A 142 20.09 -5.00 -7.66
N LEU A 143 21.13 -5.76 -7.99
CA LEU A 143 22.51 -5.26 -7.92
C LEU A 143 22.72 -4.06 -8.84
N LYS A 144 22.25 -4.13 -10.09
CA LYS A 144 22.27 -2.99 -11.02
C LYS A 144 21.46 -1.80 -10.51
N LEU A 145 20.27 -2.04 -9.93
CA LEU A 145 19.46 -0.96 -9.36
C LEU A 145 20.17 -0.26 -8.20
N ARG A 146 20.94 -0.97 -7.37
CA ARG A 146 21.78 -0.36 -6.33
C ARG A 146 22.82 0.58 -6.94
N GLU A 147 23.53 0.12 -7.99
CA GLU A 147 24.53 0.94 -8.71
C GLU A 147 23.90 2.14 -9.43
N GLU A 148 22.70 1.97 -9.98
CA GLU A 148 22.00 2.99 -10.75
C GLU A 148 21.38 4.09 -9.89
N LEU A 149 20.94 3.76 -8.67
CA LEU A 149 20.12 4.66 -7.83
C LEU A 149 20.86 5.25 -6.63
N LEU A 150 21.81 4.52 -6.05
CA LEU A 150 22.61 5.01 -4.92
C LEU A 150 23.72 5.91 -5.44
N THR A 151 24.00 6.99 -4.70
CA THR A 151 25.12 7.91 -4.98
C THR A 151 26.46 7.37 -4.48
N GLU A 152 26.42 6.39 -3.56
CA GLU A 152 27.56 5.73 -2.96
C GLU A 152 27.39 4.20 -3.07
N HIS A 153 28.50 3.46 -2.98
CA HIS A 153 28.45 1.99 -2.92
C HIS A 153 27.61 1.51 -1.73
N TYR A 154 26.77 0.50 -1.95
CA TYR A 154 25.80 -0.04 -0.98
C TYR A 154 26.40 -0.29 0.41
N GLU A 155 27.63 -0.80 0.48
CA GLU A 155 28.33 -1.14 1.73
C GLU A 155 28.80 0.10 2.50
N LYS A 156 28.96 1.24 1.83
CA LYS A 156 29.43 2.51 2.42
C LYS A 156 28.29 3.39 2.90
N VAL A 157 27.06 3.13 2.45
CA VAL A 157 25.88 3.93 2.83
C VAL A 157 25.64 3.85 4.33
N ASN A 158 25.57 5.02 4.98
CA ASN A 158 25.17 5.11 6.38
C ASN A 158 23.65 5.00 6.53
N TRP A 159 23.14 3.77 6.55
CA TRP A 159 21.70 3.49 6.62
C TRP A 159 21.00 4.13 7.83
N GLN A 160 21.67 4.28 8.97
CA GLN A 160 21.07 4.90 10.15
C GLN A 160 20.73 6.37 9.92
N LYS A 161 21.57 7.10 9.18
CA LYS A 161 21.32 8.50 8.81
C LYS A 161 20.21 8.61 7.77
N VAL A 162 20.17 7.67 6.81
CA VAL A 162 19.14 7.62 5.75
C VAL A 162 17.73 7.65 6.33
N ARG A 163 17.51 7.09 7.53
CA ARG A 163 16.24 7.11 8.26
C ARG A 163 15.58 8.49 8.34
N HIS A 164 16.35 9.55 8.54
CA HIS A 164 15.85 10.92 8.65
C HIS A 164 15.86 11.71 7.33
N LEU A 165 16.48 11.17 6.28
CA LEU A 165 16.49 11.83 4.98
C LEU A 165 15.12 11.72 4.31
N CYS A 166 14.66 12.83 3.74
CA CYS A 166 13.46 12.91 2.92
C CYS A 166 13.65 14.07 1.95
N ALA A 167 13.34 13.87 0.67
CA ALA A 167 13.38 14.92 -0.33
C ALA A 167 12.37 16.01 0.05
N LYS A 168 12.68 17.26 -0.31
CA LYS A 168 11.85 18.42 0.04
C LYS A 168 10.50 18.36 -0.66
N GLU A 169 10.49 17.87 -1.88
CA GLU A 169 9.33 17.68 -2.75
C GLU A 169 8.34 16.67 -2.14
N ASP A 170 8.82 15.67 -1.41
CA ASP A 170 8.00 14.66 -0.72
C ASP A 170 7.54 15.11 0.68
N LEU A 171 8.11 16.17 1.24
CA LEU A 171 7.89 16.57 2.63
C LEU A 171 6.65 17.46 2.79
N TYR A 172 5.47 16.85 2.72
CA TYR A 172 4.21 17.57 2.93
C TYR A 172 3.94 17.88 4.41
N TYR A 173 4.22 16.92 5.30
CA TYR A 173 4.09 17.10 6.75
C TYR A 173 5.46 16.90 7.42
N PRO A 174 6.17 17.97 7.80
CA PRO A 174 7.45 17.85 8.49
C PRO A 174 7.24 17.22 9.87
N HIS A 175 8.19 16.38 10.27
CA HIS A 175 8.14 15.75 11.58
C HIS A 175 8.44 16.79 12.68
N PRO A 176 7.60 16.88 13.73
CA PRO A 176 7.96 17.60 14.94
C PRO A 176 9.15 16.93 15.63
N LEU A 177 10.01 17.70 16.29
CA LEU A 177 11.18 17.17 17.00
C LEU A 177 10.84 16.04 17.99
N ILE A 178 9.70 16.14 18.67
CA ILE A 178 9.24 15.09 19.60
C ILE A 178 9.01 13.74 18.91
N GLN A 179 8.60 13.76 17.64
CA GLN A 179 8.37 12.55 16.85
C GLN A 179 9.70 11.88 16.48
N ASP A 180 10.70 12.67 16.07
CA ASP A 180 12.05 12.16 15.81
C ASP A 180 12.68 11.58 17.07
N LEU A 181 12.56 12.26 18.22
CA LEU A 181 13.05 11.76 19.50
C LEU A 181 12.41 10.42 19.90
N ILE A 182 11.10 10.26 19.67
CA ILE A 182 10.41 8.99 19.94
C ILE A 182 10.96 7.89 19.03
N TRP A 183 11.08 8.15 17.72
CA TRP A 183 11.60 7.15 16.80
C TRP A 183 13.06 6.79 17.06
N ASP A 184 13.90 7.76 17.42
CA ASP A 184 15.30 7.53 17.81
C ASP A 184 15.39 6.70 19.08
N SER A 185 14.54 6.99 20.07
CA SER A 185 14.47 6.18 21.29
C SER A 185 14.05 4.74 20.99
N LEU A 186 13.04 4.56 20.13
CA LEU A 186 12.61 3.23 19.70
C LEU A 186 13.72 2.51 18.91
N TYR A 187 14.44 3.23 18.04
CA TYR A 187 15.48 2.65 17.19
C TYR A 187 16.74 2.27 17.97
N ILE A 188 17.19 3.12 18.89
CA ILE A 188 18.44 2.94 19.64
C ILE A 188 18.23 1.95 20.80
N PHE A 189 17.10 2.02 21.50
CA PHE A 189 16.89 1.22 22.72
C PHE A 189 15.98 0.02 22.47
N MET A 190 14.79 0.24 21.90
CA MET A 190 13.77 -0.83 21.81
C MET A 190 14.10 -1.85 20.72
N GLU A 191 14.55 -1.43 19.54
CA GLU A 191 14.83 -2.37 18.45
C GLU A 191 15.95 -3.36 18.80
N PRO A 192 17.13 -2.95 19.31
CA PRO A 192 18.16 -3.90 19.76
C PRO A 192 17.63 -4.83 20.84
N LEU A 193 16.89 -4.28 21.81
CA LEU A 193 16.32 -5.06 22.92
C LEU A 193 15.35 -6.15 22.41
N LEU A 194 14.46 -5.83 21.48
CA LEU A 194 13.44 -6.74 20.93
C LEU A 194 13.96 -7.69 19.83
N THR A 195 15.11 -7.39 19.23
CA THR A 195 15.74 -8.22 18.20
C THR A 195 16.76 -9.22 18.74
N HIS A 196 17.22 -9.06 19.98
CA HIS A 196 18.13 -10.00 20.63
C HIS A 196 17.39 -11.02 21.51
N TRP A 197 18.04 -12.16 21.74
CA TRP A 197 17.56 -13.14 22.71
C TRP A 197 17.61 -12.56 24.14
N PRO A 198 16.60 -12.81 25.01
CA PRO A 198 15.46 -13.71 24.85
C PRO A 198 14.19 -13.06 24.28
N LEU A 199 14.12 -11.72 24.23
CA LEU A 199 12.90 -10.99 23.88
C LEU A 199 12.50 -11.19 22.42
N ASN A 200 13.44 -11.43 21.52
CA ASN A 200 13.13 -11.81 20.15
C ASN A 200 12.23 -13.06 20.08
N LYS A 201 12.60 -14.10 20.82
CA LYS A 201 11.86 -15.36 20.85
C LYS A 201 10.54 -15.26 21.61
N LEU A 202 10.52 -14.53 22.72
CA LEU A 202 9.36 -14.46 23.61
C LEU A 202 8.32 -13.42 23.18
N VAL A 203 8.76 -12.29 22.62
CA VAL A 203 7.93 -11.11 22.35
C VAL A 203 7.79 -10.89 20.84
N ARG A 204 8.90 -10.73 20.10
CA ARG A 204 8.86 -10.43 18.66
C ARG A 204 8.17 -11.54 17.87
N GLU A 205 8.52 -12.80 18.10
CA GLU A 205 7.85 -13.94 17.43
C GLU A 205 6.34 -13.99 17.71
N LYS A 206 5.93 -13.77 18.97
CA LYS A 206 4.52 -13.71 19.36
C LYS A 206 3.80 -12.54 18.70
N ALA A 207 4.46 -11.38 18.62
CA ALA A 207 3.93 -10.19 17.96
C ALA A 207 3.72 -10.42 16.46
N LEU A 208 4.66 -11.11 15.80
CA LEU A 208 4.53 -11.50 14.39
C LEU A 208 3.36 -12.45 14.17
N GLN A 209 3.15 -13.42 15.07
CA GLN A 209 1.98 -14.31 15.01
C GLN A 209 0.65 -13.55 15.19
N VAL A 210 0.60 -12.58 16.10
CA VAL A 210 -0.57 -11.71 16.31
C VAL A 210 -0.84 -10.86 15.07
N ALA A 211 0.18 -10.22 14.51
CA ALA A 211 0.04 -9.42 13.29
C ALA A 211 -0.47 -10.29 12.11
N MET A 212 0.09 -11.48 11.92
CA MET A 212 -0.33 -12.39 10.86
C MET A 212 -1.76 -12.91 11.07
N LYS A 213 -2.16 -13.17 12.31
CA LYS A 213 -3.55 -13.52 12.64
C LYS A 213 -4.53 -12.41 12.23
N HIS A 214 -4.16 -11.14 12.43
CA HIS A 214 -4.99 -10.02 12.01
C HIS A 214 -5.03 -9.86 10.49
N ILE A 215 -3.91 -10.07 9.79
CA ILE A 215 -3.84 -10.10 8.32
C ILE A 215 -4.82 -11.17 7.78
N HIS A 216 -4.70 -12.42 8.22
CA HIS A 216 -5.60 -13.50 7.82
C HIS A 216 -7.07 -13.24 8.15
N TYR A 217 -7.34 -12.55 9.26
CA TYR A 217 -8.70 -12.16 9.62
C TYR A 217 -9.27 -11.17 8.60
N GLU A 218 -8.51 -10.13 8.27
CA GLU A 218 -8.90 -9.15 7.26
C GLU A 218 -9.06 -9.78 5.88
N ASP A 219 -8.14 -10.63 5.48
CA ASP A 219 -8.20 -11.34 4.20
C ASP A 219 -9.45 -12.22 4.09
N LYS A 220 -9.82 -12.93 5.16
CA LYS A 220 -11.04 -13.74 5.16
C LYS A 220 -12.30 -12.88 5.10
N ASN A 221 -12.35 -11.78 5.85
CA ASN A 221 -13.52 -10.88 5.90
C ASN A 221 -13.76 -10.16 4.57
N SER A 222 -12.68 -9.78 3.91
CA SER A 222 -12.66 -9.09 2.62
C SER A 222 -12.50 -10.06 1.44
N ARG A 223 -12.68 -11.38 1.63
CA ARG A 223 -12.49 -12.41 0.59
C ARG A 223 -11.24 -12.16 -0.27
N TYR A 224 -10.16 -11.75 0.39
CA TYR A 224 -8.82 -11.46 -0.14
C TYR A 224 -8.79 -10.25 -1.08
N ILE A 225 -9.76 -9.35 -1.02
CA ILE A 225 -9.76 -8.07 -1.75
C ILE A 225 -9.06 -7.00 -0.91
N THR A 226 -9.15 -7.03 0.43
CA THR A 226 -8.64 -6.00 1.37
C THR A 226 -9.30 -4.63 1.19
N ILE A 227 -8.93 -3.62 1.98
CA ILE A 227 -9.55 -2.29 1.92
C ILE A 227 -9.19 -1.54 0.64
N GLY A 228 -7.98 -1.73 0.10
CA GLY A 228 -7.48 -0.99 -1.07
C GLY A 228 -6.12 -1.47 -1.54
N CYS A 229 -5.63 -0.91 -2.65
CA CYS A 229 -4.53 -1.51 -3.41
C CYS A 229 -3.20 -1.62 -2.65
N VAL A 230 -2.87 -0.65 -1.79
CA VAL A 230 -1.62 -0.65 -1.02
C VAL A 230 -1.62 -1.77 0.01
N GLU A 231 -2.69 -1.88 0.81
CA GLU A 231 -2.87 -3.00 1.73
C GLU A 231 -2.88 -4.33 0.97
N LYS A 232 -3.62 -4.39 -0.15
CA LYS A 232 -3.79 -5.60 -0.96
C LYS A 232 -2.47 -6.26 -1.31
N VAL A 233 -1.51 -5.50 -1.82
CA VAL A 233 -0.21 -6.03 -2.23
C VAL A 233 0.68 -6.38 -1.04
N LEU A 234 0.56 -5.66 0.08
CA LEU A 234 1.32 -5.91 1.29
C LEU A 234 0.82 -7.17 2.03
N CYS A 235 -0.49 -7.35 2.19
CA CYS A 235 -1.07 -8.58 2.76
C CYS A 235 -0.79 -9.78 1.87
N MET A 236 -0.92 -9.64 0.55
CA MET A 236 -0.53 -10.70 -0.40
C MET A 236 0.93 -11.11 -0.22
N LEU A 237 1.85 -10.14 -0.12
CA LEU A 237 3.26 -10.42 0.12
C LEU A 237 3.47 -11.06 1.50
N ALA A 238 2.81 -10.57 2.54
CA ALA A 238 2.93 -11.14 3.89
C ALA A 238 2.47 -12.61 3.94
N CYS A 239 1.38 -12.97 3.25
CA CYS A 239 0.95 -14.36 3.08
C CYS A 239 1.95 -15.19 2.27
N TRP A 240 2.58 -14.62 1.23
CA TRP A 240 3.64 -15.31 0.48
C TRP A 240 4.89 -15.57 1.35
N VAL A 241 5.26 -14.61 2.20
CA VAL A 241 6.39 -14.75 3.14
C VAL A 241 6.10 -15.79 4.21
N GLU A 242 4.85 -15.92 4.66
CA GLU A 242 4.43 -16.95 5.60
C GLU A 242 4.45 -18.35 4.96
N ASP A 243 3.79 -18.51 3.81
CA ASP A 243 3.74 -19.75 3.04
C ASP A 243 3.57 -19.45 1.53
N PRO A 244 4.65 -19.54 0.72
CA PRO A 244 4.59 -19.29 -0.72
C PRO A 244 3.64 -20.21 -1.48
N ASN A 245 3.34 -21.39 -0.94
CA ASN A 245 2.46 -22.39 -1.56
C ASN A 245 1.07 -22.42 -0.92
N GLY A 246 0.83 -21.56 0.06
CA GLY A 246 -0.37 -21.52 0.87
C GLY A 246 -1.61 -21.05 0.10
N ASP A 247 -2.77 -21.49 0.56
CA ASP A 247 -4.06 -21.13 -0.05
C ASP A 247 -4.35 -19.64 0.07
N ALA A 248 -3.87 -18.97 1.14
CA ALA A 248 -4.05 -17.54 1.33
C ALA A 248 -3.41 -16.75 0.17
N PHE A 249 -2.16 -17.05 -0.16
CA PHE A 249 -1.45 -16.40 -1.27
C PHE A 249 -2.15 -16.65 -2.62
N LYS A 250 -2.56 -17.89 -2.90
CA LYS A 250 -3.30 -18.24 -4.13
C LYS A 250 -4.62 -17.46 -4.24
N LYS A 251 -5.35 -17.30 -3.13
CA LYS A 251 -6.59 -16.50 -3.08
C LYS A 251 -6.29 -15.01 -3.29
N HIS A 252 -5.18 -14.48 -2.79
CA HIS A 252 -4.77 -13.11 -3.11
C HIS A 252 -4.50 -12.94 -4.60
N LEU A 253 -3.73 -13.84 -5.23
CA LEU A 253 -3.40 -13.78 -6.65
C LEU A 253 -4.65 -13.76 -7.52
N ALA A 254 -5.64 -14.59 -7.19
CA ALA A 254 -6.92 -14.65 -7.91
C ALA A 254 -7.71 -13.33 -7.88
N ARG A 255 -7.42 -12.43 -6.93
CA ARG A 255 -8.07 -11.12 -6.77
C ARG A 255 -7.28 -9.94 -7.36
N LEU A 256 -6.07 -10.14 -7.88
CA LEU A 256 -5.32 -9.06 -8.53
C LEU A 256 -6.05 -8.42 -9.72
N PRO A 257 -6.74 -9.18 -10.59
CA PRO A 257 -7.48 -8.59 -11.70
C PRO A 257 -8.56 -7.59 -11.28
N ASN A 258 -9.11 -7.71 -10.06
CA ASN A 258 -10.09 -6.75 -9.53
C ASN A 258 -9.55 -5.33 -9.37
N TYR A 259 -8.22 -5.18 -9.30
CA TYR A 259 -7.54 -3.92 -9.11
C TYR A 259 -6.96 -3.35 -10.42
N LEU A 260 -6.92 -4.13 -11.50
CA LEU A 260 -6.36 -3.70 -12.77
C LEU A 260 -7.45 -3.05 -13.62
N TRP A 261 -7.17 -1.85 -14.11
CA TRP A 261 -8.07 -1.12 -15.00
C TRP A 261 -7.34 -0.77 -16.29
N VAL A 262 -8.02 -0.97 -17.41
CA VAL A 262 -7.52 -0.61 -18.74
C VAL A 262 -8.19 0.69 -19.17
N SER A 263 -7.38 1.74 -19.36
CA SER A 263 -7.78 3.02 -19.93
C SER A 263 -7.09 3.24 -21.28
N GLU A 264 -7.41 4.36 -21.93
CA GLU A 264 -6.80 4.78 -23.19
C GLU A 264 -5.27 4.94 -23.10
N ASP A 265 -4.75 5.34 -21.94
CA ASP A 265 -3.33 5.57 -21.70
C ASP A 265 -2.54 4.32 -21.25
N GLY A 266 -3.22 3.20 -21.03
CA GLY A 266 -2.60 1.94 -20.62
C GLY A 266 -3.36 1.23 -19.51
N MET A 267 -2.62 0.46 -18.69
CA MET A 267 -3.20 -0.27 -17.55
C MET A 267 -2.74 0.30 -16.22
N THR A 268 -3.69 0.72 -15.38
CA THR A 268 -3.48 1.27 -14.04
C THR A 268 -3.88 0.26 -12.96
N LEU A 269 -3.39 0.51 -11.74
CA LEU A 269 -3.89 -0.16 -10.54
C LEU A 269 -4.84 0.80 -9.82
N HIS A 270 -6.14 0.49 -9.80
CA HIS A 270 -7.13 1.27 -9.06
C HIS A 270 -6.95 1.09 -7.56
N SER A 271 -7.20 2.12 -6.74
CA SER A 271 -7.10 1.96 -5.28
C SER A 271 -8.33 1.28 -4.69
N PHE A 272 -9.51 1.69 -5.16
CA PHE A 272 -10.82 1.19 -4.78
C PHE A 272 -11.70 1.15 -6.02
N GLY A 273 -12.72 0.30 -6.02
CA GLY A 273 -13.83 0.46 -6.94
C GLY A 273 -14.79 1.54 -6.42
N SER A 274 -15.28 2.41 -7.31
CA SER A 274 -16.26 3.46 -7.01
C SER A 274 -17.69 3.04 -7.36
N GLN A 275 -17.96 1.77 -7.67
CA GLN A 275 -19.20 1.34 -8.32
C GLN A 275 -20.46 1.73 -7.54
N THR A 276 -20.47 1.53 -6.22
CA THR A 276 -21.62 1.90 -5.39
C THR A 276 -21.77 3.41 -5.26
N TRP A 277 -20.65 4.13 -5.14
CA TRP A 277 -20.65 5.60 -5.06
C TRP A 277 -21.20 6.22 -6.35
N ASP A 278 -20.68 5.81 -7.49
CA ASP A 278 -21.08 6.31 -8.80
C ASP A 278 -22.54 5.94 -9.08
N ALA A 279 -22.96 4.70 -8.79
CA ALA A 279 -24.34 4.27 -8.99
C ALA A 279 -25.32 5.10 -8.15
N SER A 280 -25.01 5.33 -6.87
CA SER A 280 -25.86 6.16 -5.99
C SER A 280 -26.02 7.58 -6.54
N LEU A 281 -24.91 8.26 -6.87
CA LEU A 281 -24.95 9.62 -7.40
C LEU A 281 -25.64 9.72 -8.76
N ILE A 282 -25.43 8.73 -9.64
CA ILE A 282 -26.10 8.67 -10.95
C ILE A 282 -27.61 8.47 -10.78
N ILE A 283 -28.04 7.59 -9.88
CA ILE A 283 -29.46 7.38 -9.61
C ILE A 283 -30.10 8.67 -9.08
N GLU A 284 -29.45 9.34 -8.11
CA GLU A 284 -29.91 10.64 -7.60
C GLU A 284 -30.01 11.69 -8.73
N ALA A 285 -28.99 11.80 -9.58
CA ALA A 285 -28.98 12.74 -10.70
C ALA A 285 -30.08 12.42 -11.73
N LEU A 286 -30.30 11.14 -12.05
CA LEU A 286 -31.34 10.69 -12.97
C LEU A 286 -32.74 10.99 -12.44
N LEU A 287 -32.99 10.78 -11.14
CA LEU A 287 -34.26 11.14 -10.51
C LEU A 287 -34.52 12.65 -10.55
N ALA A 288 -33.47 13.47 -10.38
CA ALA A 288 -33.58 14.93 -10.44
C ALA A 288 -33.97 15.47 -11.84
N THR A 289 -33.84 14.67 -12.91
CA THR A 289 -34.25 15.08 -14.27
C THR A 289 -35.77 15.13 -14.46
N ASN A 290 -36.55 14.51 -13.58
CA ASN A 290 -38.00 14.27 -13.74
C ASN A 290 -38.38 13.49 -15.01
N LEU A 291 -37.46 12.73 -15.62
CA LEU A 291 -37.69 11.88 -16.79
C LEU A 291 -38.00 10.43 -16.44
N THR A 292 -38.51 10.16 -15.24
CA THR A 292 -38.67 8.81 -14.66
C THR A 292 -39.46 7.85 -15.55
N GLU A 293 -40.44 8.34 -16.31
CA GLU A 293 -41.23 7.53 -17.25
C GLU A 293 -40.37 7.00 -18.41
N ASP A 294 -39.40 7.78 -18.89
CA ASP A 294 -38.52 7.42 -20.00
C ASP A 294 -37.36 6.51 -19.55
N ILE A 295 -36.92 6.62 -18.30
CA ILE A 295 -35.74 5.92 -17.76
C ILE A 295 -36.06 4.85 -16.69
N GLY A 296 -37.34 4.52 -16.51
CA GLY A 296 -37.82 3.56 -15.50
C GLY A 296 -37.05 2.24 -15.45
N PRO A 297 -36.79 1.55 -16.59
CA PRO A 297 -36.00 0.32 -16.60
C PRO A 297 -34.55 0.49 -16.11
N THR A 298 -33.92 1.64 -16.39
CA THR A 298 -32.55 1.94 -15.92
C THR A 298 -32.54 2.19 -14.41
N LEU A 299 -33.50 2.95 -13.90
CA LEU A 299 -33.67 3.17 -12.46
C LEU A 299 -33.95 1.87 -11.69
N ALA A 300 -34.77 0.97 -12.25
CA ALA A 300 -35.03 -0.34 -11.66
C ALA A 300 -33.76 -1.20 -11.53
N LYS A 301 -32.90 -1.20 -12.56
CA LYS A 301 -31.59 -1.88 -12.51
C LYS A 301 -30.65 -1.24 -11.50
N GLY A 302 -30.60 0.09 -11.45
CA GLY A 302 -29.82 0.83 -10.45
C GLY A 302 -30.25 0.47 -9.02
N HIS A 303 -31.56 0.48 -8.75
CA HIS A 303 -32.11 0.06 -7.48
C HIS A 303 -31.77 -1.40 -7.14
N GLU A 304 -31.90 -2.33 -8.10
CA GLU A 304 -31.53 -3.73 -7.90
C GLU A 304 -30.05 -3.90 -7.57
N PHE A 305 -29.17 -3.16 -8.26
CA PHE A 305 -27.73 -3.16 -7.99
C PHE A 305 -27.43 -2.69 -6.56
N ILE A 306 -28.02 -1.56 -6.14
CA ILE A 306 -27.86 -1.02 -4.79
C ILE A 306 -28.35 -2.01 -3.74
N LYS A 307 -29.55 -2.57 -3.94
CA LYS A 307 -30.15 -3.57 -3.04
C LYS A 307 -29.27 -4.81 -2.87
N LYS A 308 -28.69 -5.31 -3.96
CA LYS A 308 -27.75 -6.46 -3.93
C LYS A 308 -26.40 -6.13 -3.29
N SER A 309 -26.02 -4.85 -3.31
CA SER A 309 -24.74 -4.37 -2.77
C SER A 309 -24.80 -4.00 -1.29
N GLN A 310 -26.00 -3.97 -0.69
CA GLN A 310 -26.18 -3.67 0.73
C GLN A 310 -25.57 -4.75 1.63
N VAL A 311 -24.86 -4.34 2.69
CA VAL A 311 -24.30 -5.26 3.68
C VAL A 311 -25.41 -5.95 4.45
N CYS A 312 -25.61 -7.25 4.20
CA CYS A 312 -26.55 -8.03 4.99
C CYS A 312 -25.89 -8.48 6.29
N LEU A 313 -26.37 -7.96 7.44
CA LEU A 313 -25.81 -8.19 8.77
C LEU A 313 -26.09 -9.59 9.37
N ILE A 314 -26.57 -10.54 8.57
CA ILE A 314 -27.18 -11.78 9.07
C ILE A 314 -26.13 -12.80 9.59
N LEU A 315 -24.85 -12.66 9.25
CA LEU A 315 -23.79 -13.57 9.71
C LEU A 315 -23.15 -13.21 11.06
N VAL A 316 -23.50 -12.07 11.68
CA VAL A 316 -22.80 -11.56 12.88
C VAL A 316 -23.51 -11.90 14.20
N ILE A 317 -24.80 -12.27 14.17
CA ILE A 317 -25.60 -12.45 15.40
C ILE A 317 -25.23 -13.70 16.21
N ARG A 318 -24.55 -14.71 15.63
CA ARG A 318 -24.10 -15.88 16.40
C ARG A 318 -22.87 -15.63 17.30
N THR A 319 -22.28 -14.44 17.28
CA THR A 319 -21.09 -14.10 18.09
C THR A 319 -21.28 -12.85 18.96
N LEU A 320 -22.50 -12.31 19.07
CA LEU A 320 -22.81 -11.05 19.75
C LEU A 320 -23.70 -11.25 21.01
N SER A 321 -23.28 -12.08 21.95
CA SER A 321 -23.83 -12.06 23.33
C SER A 321 -22.91 -11.37 24.34
N LEU A 322 -21.74 -10.86 23.92
CA LEU A 322 -20.84 -10.08 24.76
C LEU A 322 -20.23 -8.95 23.92
N LEU A 323 -20.36 -7.70 24.40
CA LEU A 323 -19.81 -6.45 23.85
C LEU A 323 -20.74 -5.67 22.90
N PHE A 324 -21.63 -4.90 23.53
CA PHE A 324 -21.94 -3.55 23.06
C PHE A 324 -20.64 -2.75 22.96
N VAL A 325 -20.29 -2.31 21.75
CA VAL A 325 -19.53 -1.10 21.36
C VAL A 325 -19.06 -1.37 19.92
N ASN A 326 -19.61 -0.58 18.99
CA ASN A 326 -19.17 -0.30 17.61
C ASN A 326 -18.06 -1.17 16.99
N PHE A 327 -18.38 -1.81 15.86
CA PHE A 327 -17.67 -1.82 14.56
C PHE A 327 -18.15 -3.05 13.74
N LYS A 328 -18.65 -2.83 12.52
CA LYS A 328 -19.21 -3.88 11.63
C LYS A 328 -18.24 -4.25 10.52
N ASN A 329 -18.16 -5.56 10.22
CA ASN A 329 -17.35 -6.19 9.18
C ASN A 329 -18.23 -7.07 8.27
N THR A 330 -18.14 -6.86 6.96
CA THR A 330 -18.17 -7.85 5.85
C THR A 330 -18.06 -7.05 4.55
N HIS A 331 -16.86 -6.92 3.99
CA HIS A 331 -16.53 -6.17 2.77
C HIS A 331 -16.87 -4.67 2.67
N LEU A 332 -17.70 -4.13 3.56
CA LEU A 332 -18.19 -2.78 3.44
C LEU A 332 -17.73 -1.99 4.65
N LEU A 333 -16.67 -1.22 4.45
CA LEU A 333 -16.70 0.11 5.02
C LEU A 333 -17.88 0.84 4.39
N SER A 334 -18.98 0.79 5.12
CA SER A 334 -20.00 1.82 5.03
C SER A 334 -19.29 3.13 5.40
N ILE A 335 -18.95 3.91 4.38
CA ILE A 335 -18.59 5.30 4.58
C ILE A 335 -19.90 6.00 4.91
N ASN A 336 -19.90 6.82 5.97
CA ASN A 336 -21.12 7.49 6.44
C ASN A 336 -21.85 8.21 5.29
N SER A 337 -21.13 8.84 4.36
CA SER A 337 -21.70 9.46 3.15
C SER A 337 -22.34 8.46 2.20
N CYS A 338 -21.66 7.36 1.85
CA CYS A 338 -22.21 6.29 1.00
C CYS A 338 -23.46 5.63 1.60
N THR A 339 -23.63 5.72 2.92
CA THR A 339 -24.78 5.13 3.64
C THR A 339 -25.92 6.13 3.78
N LEU A 340 -25.61 7.44 3.81
CA LEU A 340 -26.60 8.52 3.83
C LEU A 340 -27.32 8.65 2.49
N SER A 341 -26.60 8.51 1.37
CA SER A 341 -27.19 8.43 0.00
C SER A 341 -28.08 7.21 -0.23
N LEU A 342 -28.17 6.28 0.74
CA LEU A 342 -29.03 5.10 0.69
C LEU A 342 -30.27 5.23 1.58
N LEU A 343 -30.39 6.34 2.33
CA LEU A 343 -31.47 6.63 3.27
C LEU A 343 -32.44 7.72 2.78
N ILE A 344 -32.16 8.33 1.62
CA ILE A 344 -33.04 9.24 0.88
C ILE A 344 -33.51 8.48 -0.36
#